data_AF-A0A3P7LJJ0-F1
#
_entry.id   AF-A0A3P7LJJ0-F1
#
_cell.length_a   1.000
_cell.length_b   1.000
_cell.length_c   1.000
_cell.angle_alpha   90.00
_cell.angle_beta   90.00
_cell.angle_gamma   90.00
#
_symmetry.space_group_name_H-M   'P 1'
#
loop_
_entity.id
_entity.type
_entity.pdbx_description
1 polymer ?
#
loop_
_entity_poly.entity_id
_entity_poly.type
_entity_poly.pdbx_seq_one_letter_code
_entity_poly.pdbx_strand_id
1 'polypeptide(L)'
;MDAGIIDGIAGIGSSVGSEKKCPDDDFVDRANHTYTMNLLMFFIAIVLSRQLVGKPISCWIPNDFTGAQGEYAETVCWVTSTYFIAPAQATVPIQKDLRYEKTIYYYQWVPFILMLQAALFAFPCIIWRLFNSHTRINKVIP
;
A
#
# COMPACT_ATOMS: atom_id res chain seq x y z
N MET A 1 17.69 -3.18 12.61
CA MET A 1 16.26 -2.84 12.58
C MET A 1 15.92 -2.38 13.98
N ASP A 2 15.96 -1.07 14.22
CA ASP A 2 16.01 -0.50 15.57
C ASP A 2 14.69 -0.64 16.33
N ALA A 3 14.77 -1.05 17.60
CA ALA A 3 13.63 -1.20 18.51
C ALA A 3 12.77 0.08 18.60
N GLY A 4 13.39 1.26 18.43
CA GLY A 4 12.66 2.54 18.43
C GLY A 4 11.69 2.73 17.26
N ILE A 5 11.91 2.08 16.11
CA ILE A 5 10.94 2.10 15.01
C ILE A 5 9.73 1.23 15.39
N ILE A 6 9.95 0.09 16.03
CA ILE A 6 8.90 -0.85 16.44
C ILE A 6 8.02 -0.22 17.52
N ASP A 7 8.61 0.47 18.50
CA ASP A 7 7.90 1.22 19.54
C ASP A 7 7.11 2.40 18.96
N GLY A 8 7.64 3.08 17.95
CA GLY A 8 6.94 4.14 17.22
C GLY A 8 5.68 3.64 16.49
N ILE A 9 5.77 2.49 15.82
CA ILE A 9 4.62 1.88 15.12
C ILE A 9 3.59 1.36 16.13
N ALA A 10 4.02 0.79 17.25
CA ALA A 10 3.15 0.34 18.33
C ALA A 10 2.40 1.51 19.02
N GLY A 11 3.04 2.67 19.16
CA GLY A 11 2.44 3.90 19.70
C GLY A 11 1.36 4.50 18.80
N ILE A 12 1.52 4.41 17.47
CA ILE A 12 0.51 4.86 16.50
C ILE A 12 -0.71 3.93 16.53
N GLY A 13 -0.50 2.61 16.55
CA GLY A 13 -1.59 1.62 16.60
C GLY A 13 -2.43 1.68 17.89
N SER A 14 -1.81 1.98 19.02
CA SER A 14 -2.50 2.12 20.32
C SER A 14 -3.31 3.42 20.44
N SER A 15 -2.89 4.49 19.76
CA SER A 15 -3.61 5.77 19.72
C SER A 15 -4.89 5.72 18.87
N VAL A 16 -4.93 4.83 17.87
CA VAL A 16 -6.10 4.61 17.02
C VAL A 16 -7.18 3.80 17.75
N GLY A 17 -6.80 2.84 18.62
CA GLY A 17 -7.73 1.93 19.28
C GLY A 17 -8.41 2.45 20.56
N SER A 18 -7.95 3.56 21.13
CA SER A 18 -8.55 4.12 22.36
C SER A 18 -9.68 5.10 22.03
N GLU A 19 -10.70 4.62 21.35
CA GLU A 19 -11.94 5.37 21.14
C GLU A 19 -12.77 5.31 22.43
N LYS A 20 -12.90 6.46 23.12
CA LYS A 20 -13.95 6.61 24.14
C LYS A 20 -15.27 6.48 23.40
N LYS A 21 -15.98 5.37 23.64
CA LYS A 21 -17.28 5.04 23.01
C LYS A 21 -18.20 6.26 23.02
N CYS A 22 -18.28 6.96 21.89
CA CYS A 22 -19.20 8.07 21.71
C CYS A 22 -20.56 7.41 21.42
N PRO A 23 -21.64 7.79 22.12
CA PRO A 23 -22.93 7.11 21.98
C PRO A 23 -23.58 7.22 20.58
N ASP A 24 -22.99 7.97 19.63
CA ASP A 24 -23.45 8.18 18.25
C ASP A 24 -22.65 7.37 17.20
N ASP A 25 -21.87 6.35 17.57
CA ASP A 25 -21.19 5.49 16.57
C ASP A 25 -22.13 4.40 16.05
N ASP A 26 -22.71 4.63 14.86
CA ASP A 26 -23.47 3.63 14.13
C ASP A 26 -22.61 2.37 13.84
N PHE A 27 -23.24 1.19 13.82
CA PHE A 27 -22.54 -0.07 13.54
C PHE A 27 -21.79 -0.04 12.19
N VAL A 28 -22.37 0.66 11.20
CA VAL A 28 -21.77 0.84 9.87
C VAL A 28 -20.50 1.69 9.95
N ASP A 29 -20.49 2.73 10.78
CA ASP A 29 -19.31 3.58 10.95
C ASP A 29 -18.20 2.81 11.67
N ARG A 30 -18.55 2.08 12.73
CA ARG A 30 -17.60 1.20 13.45
C ARG A 30 -17.04 0.11 12.55
N ALA A 31 -17.87 -0.47 11.69
CA ALA A 31 -17.40 -1.51 10.80
C ALA A 31 -16.41 -0.97 9.77
N ASN A 32 -16.67 0.21 9.23
CA ASN A 32 -15.85 0.80 8.19
C ASN A 32 -14.52 1.35 8.73
N HIS A 33 -14.53 2.17 9.78
CA HIS A 33 -13.28 2.77 10.27
C HIS A 33 -12.41 1.77 11.03
N THR A 34 -12.99 0.80 11.74
CA THR A 34 -12.21 -0.18 12.50
C THR A 34 -11.82 -1.39 11.64
N TYR A 35 -12.76 -2.09 11.00
CA TYR A 35 -12.41 -3.35 10.30
C TYR A 35 -11.73 -3.08 8.96
N THR A 36 -12.26 -2.17 8.14
CA THR A 36 -11.68 -1.86 6.83
C THR A 36 -10.27 -1.29 6.98
N MET A 37 -10.05 -0.36 7.91
CA MET A 37 -8.71 0.20 8.15
C MET A 37 -7.71 -0.87 8.62
N ASN A 38 -8.10 -1.74 9.56
CA ASN A 38 -7.22 -2.83 10.03
C ASN A 38 -6.89 -3.83 8.92
N LEU A 39 -7.87 -4.17 8.07
CA LEU A 39 -7.68 -5.06 6.93
C LEU A 39 -6.72 -4.42 5.89
N LEU A 40 -6.90 -3.15 5.58
CA LEU A 40 -6.01 -2.41 4.67
C LEU A 40 -4.59 -2.31 5.24
N MET A 41 -4.44 -2.03 6.53
CA MET A 41 -3.13 -2.02 7.20
C MET A 41 -2.41 -3.37 7.11
N PHE A 42 -3.14 -4.47 7.24
CA PHE A 42 -2.59 -5.81 7.06
C PHE A 42 -2.10 -6.04 5.62
N PHE A 43 -2.89 -5.67 4.61
CA PHE A 43 -2.45 -5.79 3.21
C PHE A 43 -1.26 -4.87 2.89
N ILE A 44 -1.23 -3.66 3.42
CA ILE A 44 -0.09 -2.73 3.28
C ILE A 44 1.17 -3.37 3.87
N ALA A 45 1.09 -3.97 5.06
CA ALA A 45 2.23 -4.64 5.69
C ALA A 45 2.77 -5.80 4.82
N ILE A 46 1.88 -6.61 4.23
CA ILE A 46 2.28 -7.69 3.32
C ILE A 46 2.99 -7.11 2.09
N VAL A 47 2.40 -6.11 1.42
CA VAL A 47 2.97 -5.52 0.19
C VAL A 47 4.33 -4.87 0.48
N LEU A 48 4.44 -4.12 1.58
CA LEU A 48 5.70 -3.50 1.99
C LEU A 48 6.77 -4.55 2.33
N SER A 49 6.40 -5.67 2.95
CA SER A 49 7.35 -6.75 3.23
C SER A 49 7.99 -7.29 1.96
N ARG A 50 7.19 -7.42 0.88
CA ARG A 50 7.66 -7.85 -0.44
C ARG A 50 8.51 -6.78 -1.13
N GLN A 51 8.24 -5.50 -0.89
CA GLN A 51 8.94 -4.39 -1.53
C GLN A 51 10.27 -4.02 -0.83
N LEU A 52 10.39 -4.22 0.48
CA LEU A 52 11.57 -3.84 1.27
C LEU A 52 12.57 -4.98 1.49
N VAL A 53 12.09 -6.21 1.64
CA VAL A 53 12.93 -7.38 1.95
C VAL A 53 12.99 -8.37 0.78
N GLY A 54 11.97 -8.35 -0.08
CA GLY A 54 11.86 -9.23 -1.25
C GLY A 54 12.28 -8.54 -2.55
N LYS A 55 12.49 -9.36 -3.58
CA LYS A 55 12.60 -8.90 -4.98
C LYS A 55 11.18 -8.82 -5.56
N PRO A 56 10.74 -7.66 -6.10
CA PRO A 56 9.37 -7.49 -6.61
C PRO A 56 9.13 -8.25 -7.92
N ILE A 57 10.20 -8.54 -8.66
CA ILE A 57 10.18 -9.31 -9.91
C ILE A 57 11.49 -10.10 -10.06
N SER A 58 11.41 -11.26 -10.71
CA SER A 58 12.58 -12.02 -11.15
C SER A 58 12.55 -12.11 -12.66
N CYS A 59 13.64 -11.68 -13.30
CA CYS A 59 13.74 -11.65 -14.76
C CYS A 59 14.67 -12.77 -15.24
N TRP A 60 14.38 -13.33 -16.41
CA TRP A 60 15.26 -14.32 -17.03
C TRP A 60 16.49 -13.61 -17.59
N ILE A 61 17.65 -13.91 -16.99
CA ILE A 61 18.92 -13.23 -17.25
C ILE A 61 19.93 -14.29 -17.73
N PRO A 62 20.75 -14.01 -18.77
CA PRO A 62 21.71 -14.98 -19.27
C PRO A 62 22.81 -15.27 -18.22
N ASN A 63 23.38 -16.48 -18.30
CA ASN A 63 24.25 -17.03 -17.27
C ASN A 63 25.64 -16.37 -17.20
N ASP A 64 25.99 -15.51 -18.17
CA ASP A 64 27.25 -14.78 -18.21
C ASP A 64 27.26 -13.56 -17.27
N PHE A 65 26.11 -13.17 -16.73
CA PHE A 65 26.02 -12.03 -15.81
C PHE A 65 26.50 -12.40 -14.40
N THR A 66 27.27 -11.49 -13.80
CA THR A 66 27.62 -11.56 -12.37
C THR A 66 26.38 -11.28 -11.50
N GLY A 67 26.41 -11.71 -10.22
CA GLY A 67 25.28 -11.52 -9.32
C GLY A 67 24.80 -10.06 -9.18
N ALA A 68 25.75 -9.11 -9.15
CA ALA A 68 25.44 -7.68 -9.08
C ALA A 68 24.77 -7.15 -10.37
N GLN A 69 25.19 -7.65 -11.53
CA GLN A 69 24.54 -7.29 -12.81
C GLN A 69 23.13 -7.89 -12.90
N GLY A 70 22.91 -9.08 -12.32
CA GLY A 70 21.59 -9.68 -12.23
C GLY A 70 20.62 -8.83 -11.40
N GLU A 71 21.05 -8.36 -10.23
CA GLU A 71 20.24 -7.49 -9.37
C GLU A 71 19.93 -6.13 -10.03
N TYR A 72 20.91 -5.56 -10.75
CA TYR A 72 20.70 -4.37 -11.56
C TYR A 72 19.68 -4.61 -12.68
N ALA A 73 19.80 -5.72 -13.40
CA ALA A 73 18.87 -6.07 -14.47
C ALA A 73 17.43 -6.26 -13.95
N GLU A 74 17.26 -6.92 -12.80
CA GLU A 74 15.95 -7.04 -12.13
C GLU A 74 15.36 -5.67 -11.77
N THR A 75 16.18 -4.75 -11.26
CA THR A 75 15.74 -3.40 -10.91
C THR A 75 15.32 -2.61 -12.15
N VAL A 76 16.10 -2.69 -13.23
CA VAL A 76 15.76 -2.05 -14.51
C VAL A 76 14.47 -2.64 -15.09
N CYS A 77 14.30 -3.96 -15.01
CA CYS A 77 13.11 -4.69 -15.43
C CYS A 77 11.86 -4.31 -14.60
N TRP A 78 12.03 -3.96 -13.31
CA TRP A 78 10.96 -3.48 -12.45
C TRP A 78 10.55 -2.04 -12.73
N VAL A 79 11.53 -1.13 -12.87
CA VAL A 79 11.27 0.30 -13.10
C VAL A 79 10.76 0.55 -14.52
N THR A 80 11.29 -0.21 -15.48
CA THR A 80 10.83 -0.17 -16.87
C THR A 80 9.58 -1.01 -17.02
N SER A 81 8.51 -0.36 -17.45
CA SER A 81 7.20 -0.99 -17.63
C SER A 81 7.27 -2.22 -18.52
N THR A 82 6.66 -3.31 -18.05
CA THR A 82 6.66 -4.60 -18.76
C THR A 82 5.49 -4.66 -19.72
N TYR A 83 5.57 -5.54 -20.72
CA TYR A 83 4.51 -5.76 -21.69
C TYR A 83 4.28 -7.25 -21.85
N PHE A 84 3.03 -7.64 -22.11
CA PHE A 84 2.67 -9.04 -22.25
C PHE A 84 2.82 -9.52 -23.69
N ILE A 85 3.49 -10.66 -23.87
CA ILE A 85 3.61 -11.37 -25.14
C ILE A 85 2.92 -12.73 -24.96
N ALA A 86 2.02 -13.10 -25.88
CA ALA A 86 1.39 -14.41 -25.82
C ALA A 86 2.43 -15.52 -26.09
N PRO A 87 2.40 -16.66 -25.39
CA PRO A 87 3.40 -17.72 -25.57
C PRO A 87 3.35 -18.40 -26.95
N ALA A 88 2.29 -18.20 -27.73
CA ALA A 88 2.12 -18.76 -29.07
C ALA A 88 2.96 -18.05 -30.16
N GLN A 89 3.46 -16.83 -29.89
CA GLN A 89 4.28 -16.06 -30.82
C GLN A 89 5.77 -16.25 -30.44
N ALA A 90 6.52 -16.95 -31.28
CA ALA A 90 7.92 -17.27 -31.05
C ALA A 90 8.88 -16.07 -31.20
N THR A 91 8.43 -14.99 -31.84
CA THR A 91 9.26 -13.81 -32.14
C THR A 91 8.64 -12.54 -31.58
N VAL A 92 9.46 -11.75 -30.89
CA VAL A 92 9.05 -10.44 -30.38
C VAL A 92 8.78 -9.49 -31.56
N PRO A 93 7.58 -8.88 -31.67
CA PRO A 93 7.26 -8.02 -32.80
C PRO A 93 8.16 -6.78 -32.83
N ILE A 94 8.66 -6.45 -34.03
CA ILE A 94 9.54 -5.29 -34.27
C ILE A 94 8.74 -3.99 -34.20
N GLN A 95 7.45 -4.04 -34.56
CA GLN A 95 6.54 -2.91 -34.45
C GLN A 95 6.30 -2.55 -32.98
N LYS A 96 6.72 -1.34 -32.60
CA LYS A 96 6.61 -0.84 -31.23
C LYS A 96 5.15 -0.76 -30.78
N ASP A 97 4.25 -0.33 -31.65
CA ASP A 97 2.84 -0.13 -31.31
C ASP A 97 2.17 -1.44 -30.87
N LEU A 98 2.43 -2.53 -31.60
CA LEU A 98 1.91 -3.86 -31.28
C LEU A 98 2.53 -4.46 -30.00
N ARG A 99 3.79 -4.08 -29.71
CA ARG A 99 4.54 -4.55 -28.54
C ARG A 99 4.08 -3.89 -27.25
N TYR A 100 3.79 -2.59 -27.28
CA TYR A 100 3.45 -1.80 -26.09
C TYR A 100 1.94 -1.66 -25.85
N GLU A 101 1.09 -2.21 -26.73
CA GLU A 101 -0.37 -2.18 -26.59
C GLU A 101 -0.84 -2.73 -25.22
N LYS A 102 -0.15 -3.74 -24.68
CA LYS A 102 -0.48 -4.40 -23.42
C LYS A 102 0.62 -4.21 -22.38
N THR A 103 0.92 -2.95 -22.07
CA THR A 103 1.87 -2.55 -21.04
C THR A 103 1.26 -2.54 -19.65
N ILE A 104 2.06 -2.91 -18.65
CA ILE A 104 1.62 -3.16 -17.27
C ILE A 104 2.35 -2.19 -16.34
N TYR A 105 1.64 -1.17 -15.86
CA TYR A 105 2.18 -0.14 -14.95
C TYR A 105 1.61 -0.22 -13.53
N TYR A 106 0.49 -0.93 -13.32
CA TYR A 106 -0.30 -0.78 -12.08
C TYR A 106 0.40 -1.32 -10.83
N TYR A 107 1.27 -2.33 -10.95
CA TYR A 107 1.96 -2.94 -9.79
C TYR A 107 2.78 -1.95 -8.96
N GLN A 108 3.38 -0.95 -9.62
CA GLN A 108 4.14 0.09 -8.93
C GLN A 108 3.24 1.01 -8.08
N TRP A 109 1.97 1.18 -8.49
CA TRP A 109 1.02 2.10 -7.86
C TRP A 109 0.18 1.46 -6.75
N VAL A 110 0.05 0.13 -6.74
CA VAL A 110 -0.71 -0.62 -5.71
C VAL A 110 -0.41 -0.16 -4.28
N PRO A 111 0.86 -0.09 -3.80
CA PRO A 111 1.13 0.32 -2.42
C PRO A 111 0.65 1.75 -2.11
N PHE A 112 0.80 2.68 -3.07
CA PHE A 112 0.35 4.06 -2.91
C PHE A 112 -1.18 4.16 -2.84
N ILE A 113 -1.88 3.41 -3.68
CA ILE A 113 -3.35 3.37 -3.71
C ILE A 113 -3.87 2.79 -2.39
N LEU A 114 -3.26 1.72 -1.86
CA LEU A 114 -3.67 1.14 -0.59
C LEU A 114 -3.47 2.10 0.59
N MET A 115 -2.36 2.83 0.63
CA MET A 115 -2.12 3.86 1.65
C MET A 115 -3.14 4.99 1.55
N LEU A 116 -3.44 5.46 0.34
CA LEU A 116 -4.45 6.48 0.10
C LEU A 116 -5.84 6.00 0.52
N GLN A 117 -6.19 4.77 0.18
CA GLN A 117 -7.48 4.18 0.53
C GLN A 117 -7.64 4.06 2.06
N ALA A 118 -6.60 3.63 2.78
CA ALA A 118 -6.61 3.60 4.23
C ALA A 118 -6.79 5.01 4.83
N ALA A 119 -6.12 6.02 4.28
CA ALA A 119 -6.28 7.41 4.70
C ALA A 119 -7.69 7.96 4.45
N LEU A 120 -8.31 7.63 3.31
CA LEU A 120 -9.67 8.04 2.97
C LEU A 120 -10.72 7.43 3.91
N PHE A 121 -10.51 6.19 4.37
CA PHE A 121 -11.39 5.58 5.38
C PHE A 121 -11.22 6.19 6.78
N ALA A 122 -10.03 6.70 7.10
CA ALA A 122 -9.80 7.44 8.35
C ALA A 122 -10.27 8.91 8.28
N PHE A 123 -10.38 9.47 7.08
CA PHE A 123 -10.74 10.88 6.83
C PHE A 123 -12.04 11.33 7.52
N PRO A 124 -13.19 10.64 7.41
CA PRO A 124 -14.43 11.09 8.07
C PRO A 124 -14.30 11.14 9.60
N CYS A 125 -13.66 10.15 10.23
CA CYS A 125 -13.45 10.12 11.68
C CYS A 125 -12.50 11.24 12.15
N ILE A 126 -11.44 11.51 11.37
CA ILE A 126 -10.51 12.61 11.67
C ILE A 126 -11.24 13.95 11.57
N ILE A 127 -12.04 14.17 10.53
CA ILE A 127 -12.86 15.38 10.38
C ILE A 127 -13.80 15.53 11.57
N TRP A 128 -14.55 14.49 11.93
CA TRP A 128 -15.47 14.53 13.06
C TRP A 128 -14.78 14.92 14.37
N ARG A 129 -13.62 14.31 14.66
CA ARG A 129 -12.81 14.63 15.84
C ARG A 129 -12.27 16.07 15.81
N LEU A 130 -11.82 16.55 14.66
CA LEU A 130 -11.33 17.92 14.50
C LEU A 130 -12.46 18.94 14.72
N PHE A 131 -13.63 18.73 14.11
CA PHE A 131 -14.78 19.62 14.27
C PHE A 131 -15.34 19.59 15.71
N ASN A 132 -15.38 18.44 16.38
CA ASN A 132 -15.80 18.33 17.78
C ASN A 132 -14.79 18.99 18.74
N SER A 133 -13.48 18.87 18.46
CA SER A 133 -12.43 19.55 19.21
C SER A 133 -12.57 21.08 19.17
N HIS A 134 -12.88 21.63 17.99
CA HIS A 134 -13.12 23.06 17.82
C HIS A 134 -14.40 23.55 18.51
N THR A 135 -15.42 22.70 18.63
CA THR A 135 -16.72 23.13 19.15
C THR A 135 -16.84 23.09 20.68
N ARG A 136 -15.95 22.42 21.44
CA ARG A 136 -15.93 22.43 22.93
C ARG A 136 -17.31 22.22 23.61
N ILE A 137 -18.27 21.55 22.98
CA ILE A 137 -19.64 21.39 23.51
C ILE A 137 -19.77 20.18 24.45
N ASN A 138 -18.66 19.55 24.88
CA ASN A 138 -18.72 18.42 25.83
C ASN A 138 -18.02 18.67 27.17
N LYS A 139 -18.05 19.91 27.67
CA LYS A 139 -17.70 20.21 29.07
C LYS A 139 -18.89 20.67 29.93
N VAL A 140 -20.11 20.57 29.40
CA VAL A 140 -21.34 20.88 30.13
C VAL A 140 -22.35 19.77 29.86
N ILE A 141 -22.34 18.75 30.70
CA ILE A 141 -23.51 18.05 31.27
C ILE A 141 -22.95 17.00 32.26
N PRO A 142 -23.42 16.98 33.52
CA PRO A 142 -22.86 16.21 34.64
C PRO A 142 -22.99 14.69 34.50
#